data_AF-A0A355IKT7-F1
#
_entry.id   AF-A0A355IKT7-F1
#
_cell.length_a   1.000
_cell.length_b   1.000
_cell.length_c   1.000
_cell.angle_alpha   90.00
_cell.angle_beta   90.00
_cell.angle_gamma   90.00
#
_symmetry.space_group_name_H-M   'P 1'
#
loop_
_entity.id
_entity.type
_entity.pdbx_description
1 polymer ?
#
loop_
_entity_poly.entity_id
_entity_poly.type
_entity_poly.pdbx_seq_one_letter_code
_entity_poly.pdbx_strand_id
1 'polypeptide(L)'
;MASSYTKMKEYAKAGETYQSYIEYLGRDYTEANIFFMQGTSYYYAASSVRKDTTDAGKALLKEYVTLADSAFAQTCRLSPDSYVGYQWRGNVNALLEPQPTEGLAKPHYEAAISIILKKIEEGEEMSSSYRSQLLRGYQYMSVYYFMNDDKENATLYCNKVLELNPEEAVAKAILEEYKNQETASK
;
A
#
# COMPACT_ATOMS: atom_id res chain seq x y z
N MET A 1 13.99 9.47 -21.14
CA MET A 1 12.64 9.70 -21.70
C MET A 1 11.54 9.50 -20.65
N ALA A 2 11.53 8.39 -19.89
CA ALA A 2 10.52 8.14 -18.86
C ALA A 2 10.31 9.28 -17.85
N SER A 3 11.39 9.89 -17.33
CA SER A 3 11.30 11.05 -16.42
C SER A 3 10.65 12.30 -17.05
N SER A 4 10.66 12.42 -18.38
CA SER A 4 9.95 13.49 -19.10
C SER A 4 8.45 13.24 -19.10
N TYR A 5 8.02 12.01 -19.36
CA TYR A 5 6.60 11.62 -19.29
C TYR A 5 6.02 11.78 -17.88
N THR A 6 6.79 11.45 -16.83
CA THR A 6 6.38 11.72 -15.44
C THR A 6 6.12 13.21 -15.19
N LYS A 7 6.97 14.10 -15.73
CA LYS A 7 6.78 15.56 -15.62
C LYS A 7 5.54 16.06 -16.37
N MET A 8 5.21 15.40 -17.48
CA MET A 8 4.02 15.68 -18.29
C MET A 8 2.74 15.00 -17.73
N LYS A 9 2.84 14.29 -16.60
CA LYS A 9 1.77 13.47 -16.01
C LYS A 9 1.26 12.34 -16.93
N GLU A 10 2.04 11.98 -17.93
CA GLU A 10 1.77 10.84 -18.82
C GLU A 10 2.29 9.54 -18.18
N TYR A 11 1.73 9.20 -17.02
CA TYR A 11 2.27 8.16 -16.14
C TYR A 11 2.28 6.76 -16.76
N ALA A 12 1.26 6.40 -17.54
CA ALA A 12 1.22 5.12 -18.25
C ALA A 12 2.38 4.99 -19.24
N LYS A 13 2.62 6.03 -20.06
CA LYS A 13 3.75 6.07 -21.00
C LYS A 13 5.10 6.03 -20.32
N ALA A 14 5.22 6.63 -19.12
CA ALA A 14 6.43 6.50 -18.31
C ALA A 14 6.67 5.04 -17.91
N GLY A 15 5.64 4.33 -17.45
CA GLY A 15 5.70 2.90 -17.14
C GLY A 15 6.08 2.03 -18.34
N GLU A 16 5.48 2.29 -19.50
CA GLU A 16 5.80 1.61 -20.77
C GLU A 16 7.25 1.86 -21.19
N THR A 17 7.74 3.09 -21.03
CA THR A 17 9.14 3.42 -21.34
C THR A 17 10.12 2.65 -20.45
N TYR A 18 9.79 2.49 -19.16
CA TYR A 18 10.60 1.63 -18.28
C TYR A 18 10.53 0.17 -18.70
N GLN A 19 9.35 -0.33 -19.11
CA GLN A 19 9.20 -1.70 -19.62
C GLN A 19 10.11 -1.96 -20.82
N SER A 20 10.05 -1.09 -21.84
CA SER A 20 10.92 -1.22 -23.02
C SER A 20 12.41 -1.13 -22.68
N TYR A 21 12.77 -0.31 -21.69
CA TYR A 21 14.15 -0.20 -21.24
C TYR A 21 14.62 -1.47 -20.50
N ILE A 22 13.78 -2.06 -19.65
CA ILE A 22 14.05 -3.34 -18.98
C ILE A 22 14.23 -4.46 -20.01
N GLU A 23 13.36 -4.52 -21.03
CA GLU A 23 13.46 -5.52 -22.11
C GLU A 23 14.74 -5.37 -22.93
N TYR A 24 15.14 -4.14 -23.23
CA TYR A 24 16.40 -3.85 -23.91
C TYR A 24 17.63 -4.32 -23.11
N LEU A 25 17.60 -4.15 -21.79
CA LEU A 25 18.69 -4.56 -20.89
C LEU A 25 18.74 -6.08 -20.68
N GLY A 26 17.61 -6.79 -20.87
CA GLY A 26 17.53 -8.24 -20.81
C GLY A 26 17.24 -8.80 -19.40
N ARG A 27 17.09 -10.13 -19.32
CA ARG A 27 16.60 -10.85 -18.13
C ARG A 27 17.55 -10.82 -16.91
N ASP A 28 18.82 -10.50 -17.11
CA ASP A 28 19.84 -10.45 -16.05
C ASP A 28 19.93 -9.08 -15.36
N TYR A 29 19.02 -8.16 -15.65
CA TYR A 29 19.01 -6.85 -14.99
C TYR A 29 18.54 -6.95 -13.53
N THR A 30 19.40 -6.52 -12.61
CA THR A 30 19.21 -6.72 -11.16
C THR A 30 19.00 -5.43 -10.36
N GLU A 31 18.89 -4.26 -10.98
CA GLU A 31 18.69 -3.03 -10.20
C GLU A 31 17.22 -2.87 -9.82
N ALA A 32 16.91 -3.04 -8.54
CA ALA A 32 15.56 -2.90 -8.00
C ALA A 32 14.92 -1.53 -8.30
N ASN A 33 15.75 -0.49 -8.45
CA ASN A 33 15.30 0.89 -8.68
C ASN A 33 14.51 1.05 -9.99
N ILE A 34 14.87 0.37 -11.09
CA ILE A 34 14.12 0.51 -12.35
C ILE A 34 12.68 0.03 -12.20
N PHE A 35 12.50 -1.11 -11.52
CA PHE A 35 11.21 -1.74 -11.30
C PHE A 35 10.39 -0.89 -10.32
N PHE A 36 11.05 -0.28 -9.34
CA PHE A 36 10.42 0.67 -8.45
C PHE A 36 9.92 1.91 -9.20
N MET A 37 10.72 2.47 -10.11
CA MET A 37 10.32 3.62 -10.95
C MET A 37 9.18 3.26 -11.92
N GLN A 38 9.19 2.04 -12.46
CA GLN A 38 8.09 1.52 -13.27
C GLN A 38 6.80 1.38 -12.45
N GLY A 39 6.88 0.72 -11.29
CA GLY A 39 5.73 0.50 -10.42
C GLY A 39 5.12 1.81 -9.93
N THR A 40 5.94 2.78 -9.53
CA THR A 40 5.46 4.11 -9.13
C THR A 40 4.80 4.85 -10.30
N SER A 41 5.31 4.69 -11.52
CA SER A 41 4.66 5.26 -12.72
C SER A 41 3.25 4.69 -12.92
N TYR A 42 3.10 3.36 -12.90
CA TYR A 42 1.78 2.75 -13.03
C TYR A 42 0.86 3.01 -11.83
N TYR A 43 1.39 3.16 -10.61
CA TYR A 43 0.60 3.58 -9.46
C TYR A 43 -0.02 4.98 -9.66
N TYR A 44 0.75 5.94 -10.21
CA TYR A 44 0.20 7.26 -10.52
C TYR A 44 -0.80 7.21 -11.67
N ALA A 45 -0.60 6.34 -12.67
CA ALA A 45 -1.58 6.08 -13.71
C ALA A 45 -2.90 5.54 -13.11
N ALA A 46 -2.82 4.51 -12.27
CA ALA A 46 -3.95 3.94 -11.54
C ALA A 46 -4.68 5.00 -10.70
N SER A 47 -3.92 5.79 -9.94
CA SER A 47 -4.47 6.86 -9.10
C SER A 47 -5.22 7.92 -9.91
N SER A 48 -4.76 8.23 -11.13
CA SER A 48 -5.40 9.23 -12.00
C SER A 48 -6.78 8.82 -12.51
N VAL A 49 -7.02 7.51 -12.66
CA VAL A 49 -8.29 6.95 -13.15
C VAL A 49 -9.18 6.42 -12.02
N ARG A 50 -8.71 6.37 -10.77
CA ARG A 50 -9.43 5.76 -9.63
C ARG A 50 -10.84 6.33 -9.40
N LYS A 51 -11.07 7.60 -9.73
CA LYS A 51 -12.39 8.25 -9.57
C LYS A 51 -13.34 8.00 -10.74
N ASP A 52 -12.86 7.44 -11.84
CA ASP A 52 -13.69 7.07 -12.97
C ASP A 52 -14.43 5.76 -12.66
N THR A 53 -15.75 5.89 -12.48
CA THR A 53 -16.63 4.78 -12.10
C THR A 53 -17.24 4.05 -13.29
N THR A 54 -16.91 4.46 -14.53
CA THR A 54 -17.31 3.75 -15.75
C THR A 54 -16.63 2.38 -15.83
N ASP A 55 -17.18 1.46 -16.61
CA ASP A 55 -16.58 0.14 -16.80
C ASP A 55 -15.19 0.23 -17.43
N ALA A 56 -14.99 1.19 -18.35
CA ALA A 56 -13.69 1.48 -18.93
C ALA A 56 -12.69 2.01 -17.89
N GLY A 57 -13.11 2.95 -17.04
CA GLY A 57 -12.29 3.48 -15.95
C GLY A 57 -11.86 2.41 -14.95
N LYS A 58 -12.79 1.53 -14.56
CA LYS A 58 -12.51 0.39 -13.67
C LYS A 58 -11.57 -0.63 -14.31
N ALA A 59 -11.73 -0.92 -15.59
CA ALA A 59 -10.84 -1.82 -16.32
C ALA A 59 -9.41 -1.26 -16.38
N LEU A 60 -9.26 0.03 -16.72
CA LEU A 60 -7.97 0.72 -16.72
C LEU A 60 -7.34 0.78 -15.33
N LEU A 61 -8.13 1.05 -14.28
CA LEU A 61 -7.65 1.02 -12.90
C LEU A 61 -7.04 -0.35 -12.58
N LYS A 62 -7.76 -1.43 -12.88
CA LYS A 62 -7.30 -2.80 -12.64
C LYS A 62 -6.04 -3.14 -13.44
N GLU A 63 -5.97 -2.72 -14.69
CA GLU A 63 -4.79 -2.91 -15.53
C GLU A 63 -3.56 -2.22 -14.93
N TYR A 64 -3.66 -0.93 -14.61
CA TYR A 64 -2.53 -0.18 -14.03
C TYR A 64 -2.14 -0.68 -12.65
N VAL A 65 -3.09 -1.10 -11.81
CA VAL A 65 -2.78 -1.73 -10.53
C VAL A 65 -2.00 -3.03 -10.74
N THR A 66 -2.42 -3.87 -11.71
CA THR A 66 -1.73 -5.13 -12.02
C THR A 66 -0.29 -4.90 -12.49
N LEU A 67 -0.09 -3.92 -13.37
CA LEU A 67 1.24 -3.56 -13.89
C LEU A 67 2.14 -3.01 -12.77
N ALA A 68 1.59 -2.14 -11.91
CA ALA A 68 2.32 -1.61 -10.75
C ALA A 68 2.69 -2.69 -9.74
N ASP A 69 1.75 -3.56 -9.35
CA ASP A 69 2.01 -4.64 -8.39
C ASP A 69 3.09 -5.60 -8.90
N SER A 70 3.05 -5.96 -10.20
CA SER A 70 4.07 -6.81 -10.83
C SER A 70 5.46 -6.18 -10.77
N ALA A 71 5.58 -4.89 -11.07
CA ALA A 71 6.84 -4.17 -10.98
C ALA A 71 7.36 -4.10 -9.54
N PHE A 72 6.49 -3.81 -8.57
CA PHE A 72 6.87 -3.82 -7.15
C PHE A 72 7.21 -5.22 -6.63
N ALA A 73 6.59 -6.28 -7.16
CA ALA A 73 6.99 -7.66 -6.87
C ALA A 73 8.42 -7.95 -7.32
N GLN A 74 8.87 -7.40 -8.45
CA GLN A 74 10.28 -7.46 -8.85
C GLN A 74 11.18 -6.66 -7.91
N THR A 75 10.74 -5.49 -7.44
CA THR A 75 11.45 -4.74 -6.39
C THR A 75 11.61 -5.58 -5.12
N CYS A 76 10.55 -6.26 -4.65
CA CYS A 76 10.63 -7.17 -3.50
C CYS A 76 11.61 -8.32 -3.74
N ARG A 77 11.57 -8.95 -4.94
CA ARG A 77 12.48 -10.05 -5.27
C ARG A 77 13.94 -9.64 -5.23
N LEU A 78 14.25 -8.44 -5.71
CA LEU A 78 15.62 -7.90 -5.78
C LEU A 78 16.08 -7.25 -4.47
N SER A 79 15.17 -6.95 -3.55
CA SER A 79 15.47 -6.34 -2.25
C SER A 79 14.53 -6.88 -1.16
N PRO A 80 14.61 -8.18 -0.82
CA PRO A 80 13.63 -8.84 0.05
C PRO A 80 13.66 -8.33 1.50
N ASP A 81 14.80 -7.82 1.96
CA ASP A 81 14.96 -7.25 3.31
C ASP A 81 14.52 -5.78 3.41
N SER A 82 14.05 -5.20 2.29
CA SER A 82 13.52 -3.85 2.25
C SER A 82 12.00 -3.85 2.31
N TYR A 83 11.44 -3.12 3.29
CA TYR A 83 9.99 -2.93 3.40
C TYR A 83 9.39 -2.17 2.21
N VAL A 84 10.20 -1.43 1.44
CA VAL A 84 9.74 -0.46 0.43
C VAL A 84 8.89 -1.13 -0.65
N GLY A 85 9.36 -2.23 -1.23
CA GLY A 85 8.59 -2.94 -2.26
C GLY A 85 7.24 -3.42 -1.74
N TYR A 86 7.22 -4.05 -0.57
CA TYR A 86 6.00 -4.55 0.07
C TYR A 86 5.03 -3.42 0.41
N GLN A 87 5.53 -2.28 0.89
CA GLN A 87 4.71 -1.11 1.19
C GLN A 87 3.99 -0.60 -0.06
N TRP A 88 4.69 -0.55 -1.18
CA TRP A 88 4.11 -0.10 -2.44
C TRP A 88 3.14 -1.10 -3.06
N ARG A 89 3.36 -2.41 -2.85
CA ARG A 89 2.34 -3.44 -3.15
C ARG A 89 1.07 -3.25 -2.30
N GLY A 90 1.21 -2.90 -1.02
CA GLY A 90 0.06 -2.52 -0.18
C GLY A 90 -0.67 -1.29 -0.72
N ASN A 91 0.08 -0.23 -1.05
CA ASN A 91 -0.49 1.01 -1.58
C ASN A 91 -1.27 0.80 -2.88
N VAL A 92 -0.74 0.01 -3.82
CA VAL A 92 -1.35 -0.16 -5.14
C VAL A 92 -2.60 -1.06 -5.08
N ASN A 93 -2.55 -2.16 -4.32
CA ASN A 93 -3.70 -3.05 -4.21
C ASN A 93 -4.88 -2.37 -3.47
N ALA A 94 -4.58 -1.51 -2.49
CA ALA A 94 -5.60 -0.72 -1.80
C ALA A 94 -6.35 0.27 -2.73
N LEU A 95 -5.81 0.58 -3.93
CA LEU A 95 -6.54 1.44 -4.89
C LEU A 95 -7.80 0.76 -5.43
N LEU A 96 -7.82 -0.57 -5.49
CA LEU A 96 -8.97 -1.38 -5.93
C LEU A 96 -10.04 -1.51 -4.85
N GLU A 97 -9.74 -1.10 -3.62
CA GLU A 97 -10.62 -1.23 -2.46
C GLU A 97 -11.19 0.15 -2.12
N PRO A 98 -12.47 0.45 -2.44
CA PRO A 98 -13.13 1.65 -1.95
C PRO A 98 -13.17 1.68 -0.41
N GLN A 99 -13.30 0.49 0.18
CA GLN A 99 -13.14 0.21 1.61
C GLN A 99 -12.33 -1.10 1.74
N PRO A 100 -11.49 -1.25 2.79
CA PRO A 100 -10.68 -2.46 3.04
C PRO A 100 -11.49 -3.72 3.38
N THR A 101 -12.33 -4.23 2.49
CA THR A 101 -13.17 -5.42 2.77
C THR A 101 -12.53 -6.71 2.29
N GLU A 102 -11.92 -6.69 1.10
CA GLU A 102 -11.40 -7.90 0.44
C GLU A 102 -9.99 -8.29 0.94
N GLY A 103 -9.26 -7.34 1.54
CA GLY A 103 -7.94 -7.61 2.10
C GLY A 103 -6.84 -7.69 1.05
N LEU A 104 -7.02 -7.10 -0.15
CA LEU A 104 -6.05 -7.22 -1.25
C LEU A 104 -4.68 -6.64 -0.87
N ALA A 105 -4.65 -5.55 -0.10
CA ALA A 105 -3.41 -4.95 0.38
C ALA A 105 -2.87 -5.57 1.67
N LYS A 106 -3.69 -6.35 2.39
CA LYS A 106 -3.38 -6.93 3.70
C LYS A 106 -2.01 -7.65 3.74
N PRO A 107 -1.75 -8.68 2.90
CA PRO A 107 -0.51 -9.45 3.00
C PRO A 107 0.75 -8.60 2.75
N HIS A 108 0.61 -7.53 1.95
CA HIS A 108 1.72 -6.65 1.61
C HIS A 108 2.04 -5.66 2.72
N TYR A 109 1.02 -5.08 3.37
CA TYR A 109 1.24 -4.28 4.56
C TYR A 109 1.76 -5.13 5.73
N GLU A 110 1.30 -6.36 5.92
CA GLU A 110 1.84 -7.27 6.95
C GLU A 110 3.34 -7.54 6.73
N ALA A 111 3.75 -7.83 5.50
CA ALA A 111 5.16 -8.03 5.17
C ALA A 111 6.00 -6.76 5.44
N ALA A 112 5.52 -5.58 5.03
CA ALA A 112 6.21 -4.33 5.27
C ALA A 112 6.33 -4.00 6.77
N ILE A 113 5.25 -4.16 7.53
CA ILE A 113 5.22 -3.98 8.99
C ILE A 113 6.22 -4.91 9.66
N SER A 114 6.21 -6.20 9.30
CA SER A 114 7.10 -7.20 9.89
C SER A 114 8.58 -6.83 9.69
N ILE A 115 8.96 -6.40 8.48
CA ILE A 115 10.34 -5.96 8.20
C ILE A 115 10.71 -4.72 9.01
N ILE A 116 9.81 -3.73 9.10
CA ILE A 116 10.06 -2.50 9.88
C ILE A 116 10.24 -2.82 11.37
N LEU A 117 9.35 -3.63 11.95
CA LEU A 117 9.43 -4.00 13.37
C LEU A 117 10.70 -4.79 13.67
N LYS A 118 11.06 -5.75 12.81
CA LYS A 118 12.30 -6.52 12.95
C LYS A 118 13.53 -5.60 12.97
N LYS A 119 13.60 -4.61 12.07
CA LYS A 119 14.70 -3.63 12.05
C LYS A 119 14.79 -2.81 13.33
N ILE A 120 13.64 -2.43 13.89
CA ILE A 120 13.59 -1.71 15.17
C ILE A 120 14.07 -2.61 16.32
N GLU A 121 13.67 -3.88 16.34
CA GLU A 121 14.15 -4.88 17.31
C GLU A 121 15.67 -5.10 17.20
N GLU A 122 16.22 -5.03 15.98
CA GLU A 122 17.66 -5.12 15.69
C GLU A 122 18.42 -3.82 16.01
N GLY A 123 17.74 -2.77 16.48
CA GLY A 123 18.34 -1.54 16.99
C GLY A 123 18.28 -0.33 16.05
N GLU A 124 17.58 -0.42 14.91
CA GLU A 124 17.27 0.78 14.13
C GLU A 124 16.28 1.68 14.89
N GLU A 125 16.52 3.00 14.88
CA GLU A 125 15.61 3.94 15.51
C GLU A 125 14.26 4.02 14.77
N MET A 126 13.19 4.34 15.50
CA MET A 126 11.87 4.65 14.95
C MET A 126 11.94 5.94 14.12
N SER A 127 12.30 5.82 12.84
CA SER A 127 12.33 6.95 11.91
C SER A 127 10.92 7.47 11.59
N SER A 128 10.84 8.70 11.09
CA SER A 128 9.58 9.28 10.59
C SER A 128 8.98 8.46 9.44
N SER A 129 9.82 7.84 8.59
CA SER A 129 9.37 6.94 7.52
C SER A 129 8.74 5.68 8.10
N TYR A 130 9.40 5.02 9.06
CA TYR A 130 8.86 3.84 9.74
C TYR A 130 7.53 4.15 10.42
N ARG A 131 7.47 5.24 11.18
CA ARG A 131 6.22 5.69 11.80
C ARG A 131 5.11 5.89 10.77
N SER A 132 5.39 6.56 9.66
CA SER A 132 4.39 6.82 8.60
C SER A 132 3.90 5.53 7.92
N GLN A 133 4.80 4.59 7.63
CA GLN A 133 4.41 3.33 6.99
C GLN A 133 3.66 2.40 7.93
N LEU A 134 4.11 2.28 9.20
CA LEU A 134 3.39 1.53 10.22
C LEU A 134 1.99 2.11 10.43
N LEU A 135 1.86 3.43 10.55
CA LEU A 135 0.57 4.09 10.71
C LEU A 135 -0.37 3.75 9.55
N ARG A 136 0.09 3.84 8.30
CA ARG A 136 -0.72 3.49 7.13
C ARG A 136 -1.18 2.04 7.15
N GLY A 137 -0.27 1.11 7.43
CA GLY A 137 -0.59 -0.31 7.51
C GLY A 137 -1.59 -0.61 8.63
N TYR A 138 -1.39 -0.04 9.82
CA TYR A 138 -2.31 -0.20 10.95
C TYR A 138 -3.68 0.43 10.70
N GLN A 139 -3.75 1.58 10.02
CA GLN A 139 -5.02 2.19 9.59
C GLN A 139 -5.77 1.29 8.60
N TYR A 140 -5.06 0.66 7.66
CA TYR A 140 -5.68 -0.31 6.76
C TYR A 140 -6.23 -1.51 7.54
N MET A 141 -5.45 -2.09 8.46
CA MET A 141 -5.86 -3.23 9.27
C MET A 141 -7.04 -2.91 10.19
N SER A 142 -7.05 -1.74 10.85
CA SER A 142 -8.13 -1.37 11.77
C SER A 142 -9.48 -1.33 11.05
N VAL A 143 -9.54 -0.71 9.87
CA VAL A 143 -10.74 -0.68 9.04
C VAL A 143 -11.05 -2.06 8.47
N TYR A 144 -10.04 -2.81 8.01
CA TYR A 144 -10.25 -4.16 7.47
C TYR A 144 -10.93 -5.10 8.47
N TYR A 145 -10.41 -5.17 9.68
CA TYR A 145 -10.98 -6.02 10.72
C TYR A 145 -12.33 -5.50 11.21
N PHE A 146 -12.52 -4.18 11.26
CA PHE A 146 -13.83 -3.59 11.57
C PHE A 146 -14.89 -3.98 10.53
N MET A 147 -14.57 -3.89 9.24
CA MET A 147 -15.49 -4.24 8.15
C MET A 147 -15.78 -5.75 8.04
N ASN A 148 -14.98 -6.58 8.70
CA ASN A 148 -15.13 -8.03 8.75
C ASN A 148 -15.61 -8.53 10.12
N ASP A 149 -16.18 -7.64 10.95
CA ASP A 149 -16.72 -7.95 12.29
C ASP A 149 -15.72 -8.62 13.26
N ASP A 150 -14.42 -8.47 13.01
CA ASP A 150 -13.36 -8.97 13.89
C ASP A 150 -13.00 -7.89 14.92
N LYS A 151 -13.82 -7.81 15.96
CA LYS A 151 -13.70 -6.80 17.02
C LYS A 151 -12.36 -6.84 17.75
N GLU A 152 -11.81 -8.03 17.98
CA GLU A 152 -10.55 -8.21 18.69
C GLU A 152 -9.39 -7.58 17.90
N ASN A 153 -9.25 -7.96 16.63
CA ASN A 153 -8.18 -7.42 15.79
C ASN A 153 -8.42 -5.96 15.43
N ALA A 154 -9.66 -5.55 15.18
CA ALA A 154 -9.99 -4.13 14.96
C ALA A 154 -9.54 -3.27 16.14
N THR A 155 -9.85 -3.68 17.37
CA THR A 155 -9.44 -2.99 18.60
C THR A 155 -7.92 -2.94 18.73
N LEU A 156 -7.24 -4.06 18.50
CA LEU A 156 -5.78 -4.14 18.52
C LEU A 156 -5.14 -3.12 17.58
N TYR A 157 -5.56 -3.10 16.32
CA TYR A 157 -4.97 -2.19 15.32
C TYR A 157 -5.39 -0.74 15.52
N CYS A 158 -6.60 -0.46 15.99
CA CYS A 158 -7.00 0.89 16.41
C CYS A 158 -6.06 1.44 17.51
N ASN A 159 -5.74 0.63 18.52
CA ASN A 159 -4.81 1.05 19.57
C ASN A 159 -3.40 1.31 19.02
N LYS A 160 -2.90 0.44 18.13
CA LYS A 160 -1.60 0.67 17.45
C LYS A 160 -1.60 1.96 16.61
N VAL A 161 -2.72 2.29 15.96
CA VAL A 161 -2.89 3.58 15.26
C VAL A 161 -2.78 4.73 16.26
N LEU A 162 -3.50 4.67 17.39
CA LEU A 162 -3.54 5.75 18.38
C LEU A 162 -2.21 5.93 19.14
N GLU A 163 -1.40 4.89 19.31
CA GLU A 163 -0.02 5.00 19.79
C GLU A 163 0.85 5.84 18.83
N LEU A 164 0.61 5.71 17.52
CA LEU A 164 1.34 6.45 16.49
C LEU A 164 0.70 7.80 16.10
N ASN A 165 -0.59 7.96 16.34
CA ASN A 165 -1.32 9.19 16.09
C ASN A 165 -2.54 9.25 17.03
N PRO A 166 -2.39 9.86 18.22
CA PRO A 166 -3.48 9.96 19.19
C PRO A 166 -4.71 10.73 18.69
N GLU A 167 -4.61 11.48 17.58
CA GLU A 167 -5.69 12.27 16.99
C GLU A 167 -6.35 11.59 15.78
N GLU A 168 -6.06 10.32 15.52
CA GLU A 168 -6.66 9.61 14.40
C GLU A 168 -8.17 9.38 14.62
N ALA A 169 -9.00 9.99 13.77
CA ALA A 169 -10.44 10.05 13.95
C ALA A 169 -11.14 8.71 13.68
N VAL A 170 -10.68 7.94 12.70
CA VAL A 170 -11.33 6.68 12.30
C VAL A 170 -11.17 5.63 13.39
N ALA A 171 -9.98 5.48 13.96
CA ALA A 171 -9.69 4.56 15.06
C ALA A 171 -10.48 4.93 16.31
N LYS A 172 -10.60 6.22 16.64
CA LYS A 172 -11.47 6.69 17.74
C LYS A 172 -12.93 6.30 17.50
N ALA A 173 -13.45 6.54 16.30
CA ALA A 173 -14.84 6.23 15.95
C ALA A 173 -15.15 4.73 16.03
N ILE A 174 -14.25 3.87 15.52
CA ILE A 174 -14.40 2.40 15.61
C ILE A 174 -14.48 1.95 17.09
N LEU A 175 -13.58 2.46 17.94
CA LEU A 175 -13.57 2.11 19.36
C LEU A 175 -14.79 2.64 20.11
N GLU A 176 -15.32 3.80 19.72
CA GLU A 176 -16.55 4.37 20.29
C GLU A 176 -17.78 3.53 19.91
N GLU A 177 -17.89 3.12 18.64
CA GLU A 177 -18.94 2.22 18.15
C GLU A 177 -19.00 0.93 18.99
N TYR A 178 -17.85 0.29 19.22
CA TYR A 178 -17.79 -0.91 20.05
C TYR A 178 -18.21 -0.70 21.52
N LYS A 179 -17.94 0.47 22.11
CA LYS A 179 -18.39 0.82 23.46
C LYS A 179 -19.91 1.01 23.51
N ASN A 180 -20.48 1.63 22.47
CA ASN A 180 -21.92 1.86 22.38
C ASN A 180 -22.69 0.54 22.26
N GLN A 181 -22.19 -0.40 21.47
CA GLN A 181 -22.78 -1.75 21.32
C GLN A 181 -22.77 -2.53 22.65
N GLU A 182 -21.70 -2.46 23.42
CA GLU A 182 -21.62 -3.08 24.75
C GLU A 182 -22.58 -2.45 25.77
N THR A 183 -22.82 -1.15 25.65
CA THR A 183 -23.74 -0.42 26.53
C THR A 183 -25.20 -0.72 26.18
N ALA A 184 -25.52 -0.87 24.90
CA ALA A 184 -26.87 -1.24 24.43
C ALA A 184 -27.24 -2.71 24.69
N SER A 185 -26.26 -3.57 24.94
CA SER A 185 -26.46 -4.99 25.23
C SER A 185 -26.65 -5.31 26.73
N LYS A 186 -26.67 -4.29 27.59
CA LYS A 186 -26.90 -4.37 29.05
C LYS A 186 -28.27 -3.84 29.41
#